data_AF-A0A7Y9URI9-F1
#
_entry.id   AF-A0A7Y9URI9-F1
#
_cell.length_a   1.000
_cell.length_b   1.000
_cell.length_c   1.000
_cell.angle_alpha   90.00
_cell.angle_beta   90.00
_cell.angle_gamma   90.00
#
_symmetry.space_group_name_H-M   'P 1'
#
loop_
_entity.id
_entity.type
_entity.pdbx_description
1 polymer ?
#
loop_
_entity_poly.entity_id
_entity_poly.type
_entity_poly.pdbx_seq_one_letter_code
_entity_poly.pdbx_strand_id
1 'polypeptide(L)'
;MLARSLPVLLGLAAVGVLVLTWVAVGPWGLAALVAVALLPRLRPVWSRLRPHRPWRAGGLGVVAAALVAGGLALLPHAWVPAVPGPGLLVTPAYDGRPAREQPLTGPTAEPGRPDLPLDRSGPVGDLPRTDAAALGRPGRSCAPVATDLRPLVLLCEPDEEGPELALLDPAAGPGPVAWADLGPLVGCAPVAAATSATTVVVVAGTRSLPVRVEGRRLVVGSPVRLASAVSGGDCAVDVQAADGVVWVRTRSGRLVRVPPGARRARVGLDLRPRGGDAVGGGLLATGGGVGSGPGPGSLVVAAHAGRVTAVETTGPGAPRRRWEHDLGGGPGGGPGAPALVDGRWLVVGLGDGPRAAVVALDLRTGREVCRAAVFEDGAGRVSGRPVALPGAALLRNDHPDAADGDGLALLRLPGCEVAWTDGAPSVAPVTVAAATGLAYVVQRAWSPWLVPVTRLAALDPWTGRQAFATRVATGLLGAPVGAGAALGPHAAAYVVVRGGLVRVADREAGGLRAR
;
A
#
# COMPACT_ATOMS: atom_id res chain seq x y z
N MET A 1 -40.63 34.89 -20.01
CA MET A 1 -39.29 34.33 -19.70
C MET A 1 -39.35 32.89 -19.16
N LEU A 2 -40.29 32.54 -18.27
CA LEU A 2 -40.45 31.17 -17.70
C LEU A 2 -40.58 30.01 -18.71
N ALA A 3 -41.20 30.24 -19.88
CA ALA A 3 -41.37 29.18 -20.89
C ALA A 3 -40.06 28.74 -21.59
N ARG A 4 -39.00 29.57 -21.57
CA ARG A 4 -37.70 29.23 -22.18
C ARG A 4 -36.78 28.43 -21.26
N SER A 5 -37.00 28.49 -19.94
CA SER A 5 -36.18 27.81 -18.92
C SER A 5 -36.68 26.41 -18.54
N LEU A 6 -37.95 26.08 -18.82
CA LEU A 6 -38.52 24.76 -18.56
C LEU A 6 -37.74 23.57 -19.20
N PRO A 7 -37.33 23.61 -20.49
CA PRO A 7 -36.59 22.50 -21.09
C PRO A 7 -35.17 22.36 -20.51
N VAL A 8 -34.56 23.46 -20.03
CA VAL A 8 -33.26 23.45 -19.36
C VAL A 8 -33.36 22.69 -18.03
N LEU A 9 -34.37 23.02 -17.23
CA LEU A 9 -34.61 22.37 -15.94
C LEU A 9 -34.93 20.88 -16.09
N LEU A 10 -35.72 20.50 -17.10
CA LEU A 10 -36.01 19.10 -17.40
C LEU A 10 -34.77 18.32 -17.84
N GLY A 11 -33.89 18.93 -18.66
CA GLY A 11 -32.62 18.33 -19.06
C GLY A 11 -31.69 18.10 -17.88
N LEU A 12 -31.55 19.10 -17.00
CA LEU A 12 -30.77 19.00 -15.77
C LEU A 12 -31.32 17.93 -14.82
N ALA A 13 -32.65 17.86 -14.65
CA ALA A 13 -33.29 16.85 -13.84
C ALA A 13 -33.05 15.44 -14.40
N ALA A 14 -33.14 15.24 -15.72
CA ALA A 14 -32.87 13.96 -16.36
C ALA A 14 -31.42 13.50 -16.19
N VAL A 15 -30.45 14.42 -16.36
CA VAL A 15 -29.03 14.14 -16.10
C VAL A 15 -28.81 13.81 -14.63
N GLY A 16 -29.43 14.56 -13.72
CA GLY A 16 -29.38 14.28 -12.28
C GLY A 16 -29.89 12.88 -11.93
N VAL A 17 -31.06 12.50 -12.46
CA VAL A 17 -31.62 11.15 -12.27
C VAL A 17 -30.69 10.08 -12.86
N LEU A 18 -30.13 10.30 -14.05
CA LEU A 18 -29.19 9.38 -14.69
C LEU A 18 -27.96 9.14 -13.81
N VAL A 19 -27.34 10.21 -13.32
CA VAL A 19 -26.16 10.16 -12.44
C VAL A 19 -26.49 9.48 -11.12
N LEU A 20 -27.61 9.86 -10.47
CA LEU A 20 -28.04 9.24 -9.22
C LEU A 20 -28.31 7.75 -9.38
N THR A 21 -28.96 7.35 -10.47
CA THR A 21 -29.26 5.94 -10.75
C THR A 21 -27.98 5.14 -11.03
N TRP A 22 -27.03 5.71 -11.77
CA TRP A 22 -25.72 5.11 -11.99
C TRP A 22 -24.92 4.96 -10.69
N VAL A 23 -24.88 5.99 -9.85
CA VAL A 23 -24.20 5.93 -8.54
C VAL A 23 -24.88 4.91 -7.62
N ALA A 24 -26.22 4.83 -7.63
CA ALA A 24 -26.96 3.93 -6.77
C ALA A 24 -26.86 2.45 -7.19
N VAL A 25 -27.11 2.13 -8.46
CA VAL A 25 -27.33 0.75 -8.95
C VAL A 25 -26.26 0.32 -9.97
N GLY A 26 -25.40 1.25 -10.39
CA GLY A 26 -24.35 0.98 -11.38
C GLY A 26 -24.90 0.78 -12.79
N PRO A 27 -24.31 -0.13 -13.59
CA PRO A 27 -24.66 -0.30 -15.01
C PRO A 27 -26.11 -0.71 -15.24
N TRP A 28 -26.72 -1.42 -14.29
CA TRP A 28 -28.13 -1.81 -14.36
C TRP A 28 -29.09 -0.64 -14.27
N GLY A 29 -28.69 0.46 -13.63
CA GLY A 29 -29.44 1.71 -13.62
C GLY A 29 -29.65 2.27 -15.03
N LEU A 30 -28.60 2.24 -15.86
CA LEU A 30 -28.69 2.65 -17.26
C LEU A 30 -29.53 1.68 -18.08
N ALA A 31 -29.35 0.37 -17.87
CA ALA A 31 -30.14 -0.65 -18.56
C ALA A 31 -31.65 -0.49 -18.27
N ALA A 32 -32.02 -0.22 -17.02
CA ALA A 32 -33.41 0.06 -16.64
C ALA A 32 -33.94 1.33 -17.31
N LEU A 33 -33.17 2.42 -17.34
CA LEU A 33 -33.56 3.65 -18.01
C LEU A 33 -33.74 3.46 -19.53
N VAL A 34 -32.87 2.68 -20.18
CA VAL A 34 -33.01 2.30 -21.58
C VAL A 34 -34.26 1.45 -21.79
N ALA A 35 -34.51 0.45 -20.94
CA ALA A 35 -35.70 -0.38 -21.02
C ALA A 35 -36.99 0.44 -20.88
N VAL A 36 -37.03 1.38 -19.93
CA VAL A 36 -38.13 2.33 -19.76
C VAL A 36 -38.30 3.22 -20.99
N ALA A 37 -37.21 3.72 -21.57
CA ALA A 37 -37.26 4.50 -22.80
C ALA A 37 -37.78 3.71 -24.01
N LEU A 38 -37.59 2.39 -24.03
CA LEU A 38 -38.06 1.49 -25.09
C LEU A 38 -39.53 1.08 -24.93
N LEU A 39 -40.16 1.29 -23.76
CA LEU A 39 -41.56 0.93 -23.53
C LEU A 39 -42.50 1.68 -24.50
N PRO A 40 -43.32 0.97 -25.29
CA PRO A 40 -44.15 1.58 -26.33
C PRO A 40 -45.18 2.58 -25.77
N ARG A 41 -45.66 2.35 -24.54
CA ARG A 41 -46.59 3.25 -23.85
C ARG A 41 -46.00 4.62 -23.51
N LEU A 42 -44.67 4.72 -23.40
CA LEU A 42 -43.99 5.97 -23.09
C LEU A 42 -43.50 6.71 -24.35
N ARG A 43 -43.45 6.04 -25.52
CA ARG A 43 -43.06 6.67 -26.79
C ARG A 43 -43.78 7.99 -27.12
N PRO A 44 -45.10 8.16 -26.89
CA PRO A 44 -45.78 9.43 -27.16
C PRO A 44 -45.34 10.57 -26.22
N VAL A 45 -44.89 10.22 -25.00
CA VAL A 45 -44.35 11.19 -24.03
C VAL A 45 -42.95 11.61 -24.47
N TRP A 46 -42.10 10.65 -24.82
CA TRP A 46 -40.74 10.92 -25.32
C TRP A 46 -40.74 11.69 -26.64
N SER A 47 -41.69 11.43 -27.55
CA SER A 47 -41.79 12.15 -28.82
C SER A 47 -42.16 13.62 -28.63
N ARG A 48 -42.91 13.98 -27.59
CA ARG A 48 -43.20 15.38 -27.21
C ARG A 48 -41.99 16.06 -26.57
N LEU A 49 -41.11 15.29 -25.94
CA LEU A 49 -39.86 15.77 -25.32
C LEU A 49 -38.69 15.85 -26.31
N ARG A 50 -38.84 15.42 -27.57
CA ARG A 50 -37.79 15.53 -28.58
C ARG A 50 -37.44 17.01 -28.81
N PRO A 51 -36.22 17.45 -28.47
CA PRO A 51 -35.80 18.80 -28.76
C PRO A 51 -35.80 18.98 -30.28
N HIS A 52 -36.60 19.92 -30.80
CA HIS A 52 -36.68 20.22 -32.24
C HIS A 52 -35.35 20.71 -32.85
N ARG A 53 -34.30 20.84 -32.03
CA ARG A 53 -32.93 21.20 -32.42
C ARG A 53 -31.91 20.35 -31.64
N PRO A 54 -31.32 19.31 -32.22
CA PRO A 54 -30.41 18.38 -31.51
C PRO A 54 -29.15 19.06 -30.96
N TRP A 55 -28.67 20.12 -31.62
CA TRP A 55 -27.51 20.91 -31.20
C TRP A 55 -27.70 21.68 -29.88
N ARG A 56 -28.93 22.08 -29.53
CA ARG A 56 -29.20 22.78 -28.27
C ARG A 56 -29.23 21.84 -27.07
N ALA A 57 -29.61 20.58 -27.27
CA ALA A 57 -29.56 19.55 -26.23
C ALA A 57 -28.11 19.15 -25.90
N GLY A 58 -27.24 19.08 -26.92
CA GLY A 58 -25.79 18.90 -26.72
C GLY A 58 -25.17 20.05 -25.90
N GLY A 59 -25.48 21.30 -26.25
CA GLY A 59 -24.99 22.47 -25.50
C GLY A 59 -25.47 22.52 -24.05
N LEU A 60 -26.69 22.05 -23.78
CA LEU A 60 -27.25 21.99 -22.42
C LEU A 60 -26.57 20.94 -21.53
N GLY A 61 -26.26 19.76 -22.10
CA GLY A 61 -25.45 18.75 -21.42
C GLY A 61 -24.05 19.27 -21.09
N VAL A 62 -23.44 20.02 -22.01
CA VAL A 62 -22.14 20.66 -21.79
C VAL A 62 -22.21 21.72 -20.68
N VAL A 63 -23.24 22.58 -20.65
CA VAL A 63 -23.41 23.60 -19.60
C VAL A 63 -23.66 22.95 -18.23
N ALA A 64 -24.50 21.91 -18.17
CA ALA A 64 -24.74 21.14 -16.96
C ALA A 64 -23.44 20.51 -16.42
N ALA A 65 -22.69 19.84 -17.29
CA ALA A 65 -21.40 19.26 -16.96
C ALA A 65 -20.40 20.33 -16.51
N ALA A 66 -20.38 21.49 -17.18
CA ALA A 66 -19.51 22.62 -16.81
C ALA A 66 -19.89 23.25 -15.47
N LEU A 67 -21.18 23.34 -15.12
CA LEU A 67 -21.63 23.83 -13.81
C LEU A 67 -21.29 22.84 -12.69
N VAL A 68 -21.46 21.54 -12.94
CA VAL A 68 -21.06 20.50 -11.97
C VAL A 68 -19.54 20.49 -11.80
N ALA A 69 -18.78 20.51 -12.90
CA ALA A 69 -17.33 20.57 -12.88
C ALA A 69 -16.82 21.86 -12.22
N GLY A 70 -17.42 23.01 -12.54
CA GLY A 70 -17.09 24.30 -11.95
C GLY A 70 -17.43 24.37 -10.46
N GLY A 71 -18.57 23.81 -10.03
CA GLY A 71 -18.93 23.70 -8.62
C GLY A 71 -17.97 22.80 -7.85
N LEU A 72 -17.56 21.67 -8.42
CA LEU A 72 -16.55 20.79 -7.84
C LEU A 72 -15.17 21.46 -7.75
N ALA A 73 -14.80 22.30 -8.73
CA ALA A 73 -13.53 23.03 -8.73
C ALA A 73 -13.47 24.16 -7.68
N LEU A 74 -14.61 24.67 -7.22
CA LEU A 74 -14.70 25.70 -6.18
C LEU A 74 -14.66 25.13 -4.76
N LEU A 75 -14.87 23.83 -4.59
CA LEU A 75 -14.69 23.18 -3.29
C LEU A 75 -13.20 23.07 -2.97
N PRO A 76 -12.75 23.43 -1.75
CA PRO A 76 -11.37 23.21 -1.36
C PRO A 76 -11.01 21.73 -1.53
N HIS A 77 -9.82 21.44 -2.08
CA HIS A 77 -9.41 20.09 -2.48
C HIS A 77 -9.53 19.05 -1.36
N ALA A 78 -9.39 19.47 -0.10
CA ALA A 78 -9.52 18.61 1.08
C ALA A 78 -10.98 18.21 1.42
N TRP A 79 -11.98 18.82 0.77
CA TRP A 79 -13.41 18.62 1.04
C TRP A 79 -14.13 17.90 -0.08
N VAL A 80 -13.45 17.58 -1.17
CA VAL A 80 -14.01 16.76 -2.23
C VAL A 80 -13.89 15.30 -1.77
N PRO A 81 -15.00 14.65 -1.36
CA PRO A 81 -14.95 13.22 -1.07
C PRO A 81 -14.49 12.50 -2.33
N ALA A 82 -13.70 11.42 -2.17
CA ALA A 82 -13.39 10.57 -3.31
C ALA A 82 -14.71 10.19 -4.00
N VAL A 83 -14.79 10.44 -5.32
CA VAL A 83 -16.05 10.30 -6.06
C VAL A 83 -16.57 8.88 -5.84
N PRO A 84 -17.76 8.71 -5.23
CA PRO A 84 -18.30 7.38 -5.03
C PRO A 84 -18.49 6.74 -6.39
N GLY A 85 -17.92 5.55 -6.56
CA GLY A 85 -18.13 4.79 -7.78
C GLY A 85 -19.59 4.32 -7.91
N PRO A 86 -19.95 3.75 -9.07
CA PRO A 86 -21.26 3.16 -9.28
C PRO A 86 -21.61 2.09 -8.24
N GLY A 87 -22.91 1.83 -8.07
CA GLY A 87 -23.43 0.65 -7.38
C GLY A 87 -23.41 0.69 -5.85
N LEU A 88 -23.57 1.86 -5.24
CA LEU A 88 -23.57 2.01 -3.78
C LEU A 88 -24.67 1.22 -3.05
N LEU A 89 -25.83 1.01 -3.67
CA LEU A 89 -26.95 0.28 -3.08
C LEU A 89 -26.91 -1.22 -3.37
N VAL A 90 -26.16 -1.63 -4.40
CA VAL A 90 -26.08 -3.03 -4.86
C VAL A 90 -24.79 -3.73 -4.43
N THR A 91 -23.99 -3.06 -3.60
CA THR A 91 -22.77 -3.60 -3.02
C THR A 91 -22.83 -3.41 -1.50
N PRO A 92 -22.65 -4.46 -0.68
CA PRO A 92 -22.72 -4.31 0.77
C PRO A 92 -21.59 -3.40 1.24
N ALA A 93 -21.92 -2.46 2.13
CA ALA A 93 -20.93 -1.56 2.74
C ALA A 93 -20.07 -2.30 3.77
N TYR A 94 -20.64 -3.29 4.44
CA TYR A 94 -20.01 -4.11 5.47
C TYR A 94 -20.45 -5.56 5.32
N ASP A 95 -19.55 -6.49 5.58
CA ASP A 95 -19.80 -7.92 5.62
C ASP A 95 -19.01 -8.54 6.80
N GLY A 96 -19.56 -9.57 7.44
CA GLY A 96 -18.97 -10.23 8.60
C GLY A 96 -19.43 -9.69 9.96
N ARG A 97 -18.56 -9.81 10.97
CA ARG A 97 -18.85 -9.44 12.37
C ARG A 97 -17.62 -8.78 13.02
N PRO A 98 -17.82 -7.92 14.03
CA PRO A 98 -16.71 -7.36 14.79
C PRO A 98 -15.82 -8.49 15.35
N ALA A 99 -14.52 -8.34 15.18
CA ALA A 99 -13.53 -9.24 15.73
C ALA A 99 -13.35 -8.97 17.24
N ARG A 100 -12.94 -10.02 17.96
CA ARG A 100 -12.38 -9.84 19.31
C ARG A 100 -10.89 -9.61 19.18
N GLU A 101 -10.37 -8.63 19.89
CA GLU A 101 -8.93 -8.40 19.98
C GLU A 101 -8.25 -9.61 20.59
N GLN A 102 -7.23 -10.12 19.89
CA GLN A 102 -6.34 -11.17 20.37
C GLN A 102 -4.91 -10.71 20.12
N PRO A 103 -4.36 -9.83 20.97
CA PRO A 103 -3.06 -9.24 20.74
C PRO A 103 -1.99 -10.31 20.52
N LEU A 104 -1.12 -10.10 19.54
CA LEU A 104 -0.02 -11.04 19.26
C LEU A 104 1.02 -10.94 20.38
N THR A 105 1.28 -12.06 21.05
CA THR A 105 2.32 -12.15 22.08
C THR A 105 3.65 -12.56 21.45
N GLY A 106 4.58 -11.62 21.32
CA GLY A 106 5.92 -11.89 20.79
C GLY A 106 6.46 -10.74 19.93
N PRO A 107 7.73 -10.81 19.50
CA PRO A 107 8.30 -9.83 18.58
C PRO A 107 7.62 -9.96 17.21
N THR A 108 6.70 -9.05 16.91
CA THR A 108 6.13 -8.89 15.58
C THR A 108 6.86 -7.75 14.87
N ALA A 109 7.34 -8.02 13.66
CA ALA A 109 8.06 -7.05 12.84
C ALA A 109 7.20 -6.59 11.67
N GLU A 110 7.03 -5.29 11.51
CA GLU A 110 6.38 -4.72 10.33
C GLU A 110 7.30 -4.90 9.11
N PRO A 111 6.77 -5.19 7.90
CA PRO A 111 7.57 -5.22 6.69
C PRO A 111 8.34 -3.91 6.50
N GLY A 112 9.65 -3.94 6.72
CA GLY A 112 10.50 -2.76 6.59
C GLY A 112 11.08 -2.21 7.90
N ARG A 113 10.57 -2.69 9.05
CA ARG A 113 10.98 -2.22 10.38
C ARG A 113 10.82 -3.30 11.46
N PRO A 114 11.84 -4.16 11.64
CA PRO A 114 11.83 -5.19 12.70
C PRO A 114 12.01 -4.64 14.12
N ASP A 115 12.36 -3.36 14.26
CA ASP A 115 12.73 -2.75 15.53
C ASP A 115 11.59 -1.94 16.20
N LEU A 116 10.41 -1.84 15.57
CA LEU A 116 9.30 -1.05 16.11
C LEU A 116 8.11 -1.92 16.56
N PRO A 117 7.61 -1.73 17.80
CA PRO A 117 6.40 -2.41 18.27
C PRO A 117 5.20 -2.07 17.38
N LEU A 118 4.48 -3.10 16.95
CA LEU A 118 3.20 -3.02 16.24
C LEU A 118 2.04 -2.67 17.21
N ASP A 119 2.24 -1.69 18.09
CA ASP A 119 1.25 -1.21 19.06
C ASP A 119 0.11 -0.41 18.39
N ARG A 120 0.09 -0.35 17.06
CA ARG A 120 -1.01 0.24 16.32
C ARG A 120 -2.16 -0.74 16.22
N SER A 121 -3.25 -0.40 16.89
CA SER A 121 -4.54 -1.00 16.60
C SER A 121 -4.96 -0.67 15.16
N GLY A 122 -5.63 -1.61 14.51
CA GLY A 122 -6.50 -1.32 13.38
C GLY A 122 -7.96 -1.47 13.81
N PRO A 123 -8.93 -1.20 12.92
CA PRO A 123 -10.34 -1.34 13.22
C PRO A 123 -10.69 -2.82 13.45
N VAL A 124 -11.42 -3.12 14.52
CA VAL A 124 -11.95 -4.46 14.82
C VAL A 124 -13.29 -4.71 14.13
N GLY A 125 -13.87 -3.72 13.47
CA GLY A 125 -15.09 -3.85 12.68
C GLY A 125 -16.36 -3.65 13.50
N ASP A 126 -16.28 -2.93 14.63
CA ASP A 126 -17.45 -2.47 15.37
C ASP A 126 -18.04 -1.21 14.72
N LEU A 127 -19.07 -1.42 13.91
CA LEU A 127 -19.75 -0.38 13.13
C LEU A 127 -18.75 0.52 12.35
N PRO A 128 -17.89 -0.06 11.50
CA PRO A 128 -16.84 0.69 10.84
C PRO A 128 -17.42 1.75 9.91
N ARG A 129 -16.76 2.91 9.91
CA ARG A 129 -17.04 4.04 9.05
C ARG A 129 -15.92 4.24 8.06
N THR A 130 -16.31 4.57 6.83
CA THR A 130 -15.40 4.86 5.73
C THR A 130 -15.49 6.35 5.40
N ASP A 131 -14.43 7.09 5.68
CA ASP A 131 -14.28 8.47 5.27
C ASP A 131 -13.31 8.53 4.09
N ALA A 132 -13.57 9.38 3.10
CA ALA A 132 -12.69 9.48 1.93
C ALA A 132 -12.29 10.92 1.63
N ALA A 133 -11.08 11.11 1.15
CA ALA A 133 -10.55 12.40 0.71
C ALA A 133 -9.79 12.24 -0.61
N ALA A 134 -9.86 13.25 -1.47
CA ALA A 134 -8.97 13.34 -2.61
C ALA A 134 -7.51 13.52 -2.14
N LEU A 135 -6.56 12.85 -2.81
CA LEU A 135 -5.12 13.06 -2.65
C LEU A 135 -4.58 14.12 -3.63
N GLY A 136 -5.40 15.15 -3.91
CA GLY A 136 -5.10 16.13 -4.95
C GLY A 136 -5.50 15.62 -6.33
N ARG A 137 -4.54 15.46 -7.24
CA ARG A 137 -4.81 15.14 -8.65
C ARG A 137 -5.30 13.68 -8.82
N PRO A 138 -6.31 13.43 -9.67
CA PRO A 138 -6.80 12.08 -9.92
C PRO A 138 -5.71 11.23 -10.59
N GLY A 139 -5.60 9.96 -10.17
CA GLY A 139 -4.66 9.00 -10.76
C GLY A 139 -3.25 9.01 -10.15
N ARG A 140 -2.95 9.91 -9.20
CA ARG A 140 -1.70 9.85 -8.43
C ARG A 140 -1.63 8.54 -7.63
N SER A 141 -0.55 7.80 -7.81
CA SER A 141 -0.22 6.64 -6.97
C SER A 141 0.49 7.15 -5.73
N CYS A 142 -0.04 6.84 -4.55
CA CYS A 142 0.64 7.13 -3.30
C CYS A 142 0.79 5.85 -2.49
N ALA A 143 1.94 5.68 -1.86
CA ALA A 143 2.22 4.60 -0.94
C ALA A 143 2.45 5.18 0.47
N PRO A 144 1.89 4.60 1.52
CA PRO A 144 2.24 4.98 2.87
C PRO A 144 3.71 4.68 3.10
N VAL A 145 4.44 5.64 3.63
CA VAL A 145 5.78 5.41 4.13
C VAL A 145 5.61 4.92 5.56
N ALA A 146 6.01 3.66 5.80
CA ALA A 146 5.96 3.04 7.12
C ALA A 146 6.65 3.97 8.11
N THR A 147 5.84 4.60 8.95
CA THR A 147 6.23 5.63 9.91
C THR A 147 5.49 5.28 11.18
N ASP A 148 6.17 5.39 12.32
CA ASP A 148 5.69 5.33 13.71
C ASP A 148 4.96 6.61 14.14
N LEU A 149 4.84 7.55 13.22
CA LEU A 149 4.15 8.82 13.36
C LEU A 149 2.69 8.69 13.82
N ARG A 150 2.29 9.55 14.78
CA ARG A 150 0.89 9.90 14.99
C ARG A 150 0.27 10.58 13.76
N PRO A 151 1.01 11.30 12.90
CA PRO A 151 0.51 11.65 11.57
C PRO A 151 1.13 10.82 10.42
N LEU A 152 0.31 10.06 9.69
CA LEU A 152 0.77 9.17 8.61
C LEU A 152 1.39 9.98 7.45
N VAL A 153 2.53 9.54 6.91
CA VAL A 153 3.14 10.16 5.71
C VAL A 153 2.95 9.26 4.50
N LEU A 154 2.50 9.82 3.39
CA LEU A 154 2.42 9.16 2.09
C LEU A 154 3.52 9.70 1.17
N LEU A 155 4.14 8.81 0.40
CA LEU A 155 4.98 9.15 -0.74
C LEU A 155 4.14 8.97 -2.01
N CYS A 156 3.91 10.07 -2.71
CA CYS A 156 3.20 10.08 -3.97
C CYS A 156 4.19 10.06 -5.14
N GLU A 157 3.93 9.19 -6.11
CA GLU A 157 4.72 9.05 -7.32
C GLU A 157 4.79 10.37 -8.09
N PRO A 158 5.90 10.58 -8.82
CA PRO A 158 6.14 11.83 -9.53
C PRO A 158 5.12 12.07 -10.64
N ASP A 159 4.60 13.29 -10.71
CA ASP A 159 4.08 13.87 -11.96
C ASP A 159 5.26 14.47 -12.77
N GLU A 160 4.97 15.24 -13.82
CA GLU A 160 5.98 16.04 -14.55
C GLU A 160 6.81 16.97 -13.62
N GLU A 161 6.26 17.31 -12.44
CA GLU A 161 6.85 18.22 -11.45
C GLU A 161 7.79 17.51 -10.43
N GLY A 162 7.72 16.19 -10.32
CA GLY A 162 8.45 15.40 -9.31
C GLY A 162 7.55 14.79 -8.24
N PRO A 163 8.08 13.96 -7.32
CA PRO A 163 7.29 13.32 -6.28
C PRO A 163 7.09 14.23 -5.08
N GLU A 164 6.03 13.93 -4.35
CA GLU A 164 5.61 14.71 -3.20
C GLU A 164 5.43 13.80 -1.98
N LEU A 165 5.62 14.38 -0.80
CA LEU A 165 5.16 13.79 0.44
C LEU A 165 3.87 14.46 0.90
N ALA A 166 2.91 13.65 1.33
CA ALA A 166 1.67 14.11 1.96
C ALA A 166 1.67 13.73 3.43
N LEU A 167 1.38 14.68 4.31
CA LEU A 167 1.18 14.45 5.75
C LEU A 167 -0.31 14.34 6.05
N LEU A 168 -0.72 13.27 6.69
CA LEU A 168 -2.08 13.02 7.14
C LEU A 168 -2.15 13.19 8.66
N ASP A 169 -3.07 14.02 9.13
CA ASP A 169 -3.37 14.15 10.56
C ASP A 169 -4.79 13.62 10.82
N PRO A 170 -4.96 12.49 11.55
CA PRO A 170 -6.27 11.89 11.80
C PRO A 170 -7.25 12.85 12.48
N ALA A 171 -6.74 13.80 13.28
CA ALA A 171 -7.56 14.73 14.04
C ALA A 171 -8.10 15.86 13.14
N ALA A 172 -7.47 16.08 11.98
CA ALA A 172 -7.91 17.07 11.00
C ALA A 172 -8.88 16.51 9.95
N GLY A 173 -8.85 15.19 9.74
CA GLY A 173 -9.75 14.49 8.80
C GLY A 173 -9.04 13.42 7.97
N PRO A 174 -9.72 12.88 6.95
CA PRO A 174 -9.15 11.86 6.07
C PRO A 174 -8.15 12.40 5.03
N GLY A 175 -8.08 13.72 4.82
CA GLY A 175 -7.23 14.32 3.79
C GLY A 175 -5.84 14.76 4.29
N PRO A 176 -4.90 15.04 3.37
CA PRO A 176 -3.61 15.64 3.71
C PRO A 176 -3.73 17.03 4.34
N VAL A 177 -2.99 17.25 5.42
CA VAL A 177 -2.86 18.56 6.08
C VAL A 177 -1.66 19.36 5.61
N ALA A 178 -0.66 18.70 5.03
CA ALA A 178 0.50 19.35 4.45
C ALA A 178 1.09 18.52 3.31
N TRP A 179 1.78 19.22 2.41
CA TRP A 179 2.50 18.66 1.29
C TRP A 179 3.95 19.16 1.32
N ALA A 180 4.87 18.34 0.83
CA ALA A 180 6.25 18.75 0.56
C ALA A 180 6.68 18.21 -0.80
N ASP A 181 7.05 19.13 -1.69
CA ASP A 181 7.68 18.82 -2.96
C ASP A 181 9.14 18.40 -2.72
N LEU A 182 9.55 17.29 -3.34
CA LEU A 182 10.92 16.77 -3.26
C LEU A 182 11.80 17.23 -4.43
N GLY A 183 11.24 18.02 -5.34
CA GLY A 183 11.85 18.55 -6.55
C GLY A 183 11.88 17.54 -7.70
N PRO A 184 12.33 17.99 -8.89
CA PRO A 184 12.34 17.15 -10.08
C PRO A 184 13.30 15.97 -9.89
N LEU A 185 12.76 14.76 -10.08
CA LEU A 185 13.55 13.55 -10.11
C LEU A 185 13.73 13.06 -11.53
N VAL A 186 14.98 12.93 -11.94
CA VAL A 186 15.31 12.32 -13.22
C VAL A 186 15.56 10.82 -13.00
N GLY A 187 14.80 9.98 -13.71
CA GLY A 187 15.15 8.59 -14.01
C GLY A 187 14.50 7.49 -13.18
N CYS A 188 14.34 7.65 -11.87
CA CYS A 188 13.92 6.53 -10.99
C CYS A 188 12.75 6.89 -10.07
N ALA A 189 11.86 5.94 -9.83
CA ALA A 189 10.83 6.04 -8.81
C ALA A 189 11.48 6.21 -7.41
N PRO A 190 10.95 7.10 -6.56
CA PRO A 190 11.47 7.29 -5.21
C PRO A 190 11.13 6.10 -4.31
N VAL A 191 12.00 5.82 -3.35
CA VAL A 191 11.74 4.87 -2.25
C VAL A 191 11.93 5.58 -0.92
N ALA A 192 11.18 5.22 0.11
CA ALA A 192 11.28 5.87 1.41
C ALA A 192 11.22 4.88 2.57
N ALA A 193 11.93 5.23 3.64
CA ALA A 193 11.85 4.56 4.92
C ALA A 193 11.89 5.60 6.02
N ALA A 194 11.16 5.37 7.11
CA ALA A 194 11.31 6.23 8.26
C ALA A 194 12.49 5.81 9.13
N THR A 195 13.20 6.80 9.68
CA THR A 195 14.35 6.64 10.56
C THR A 195 14.01 6.87 12.02
N SER A 196 12.90 7.55 12.30
CA SER A 196 12.35 7.76 13.64
C SER A 196 10.86 8.10 13.57
N ALA A 197 10.24 8.28 14.74
CA ALA A 197 8.86 8.71 14.91
C ALA A 197 8.51 10.02 14.25
N THR A 198 9.49 10.83 13.85
CA THR A 198 9.27 12.15 13.24
C THR A 198 10.07 12.36 11.97
N THR A 199 10.84 11.37 11.51
CA THR A 199 11.76 11.56 10.39
C THR A 199 11.62 10.45 9.36
N VAL A 200 11.39 10.86 8.12
CA VAL A 200 11.40 10.03 6.92
C VAL A 200 12.65 10.32 6.12
N VAL A 201 13.24 9.31 5.49
CA VAL A 201 14.26 9.51 4.46
C VAL A 201 13.70 9.02 3.14
N VAL A 202 13.65 9.93 2.17
CA VAL A 202 13.28 9.62 0.79
C VAL A 202 14.54 9.54 -0.05
N VAL A 203 14.69 8.45 -0.78
CA VAL A 203 15.79 8.23 -1.71
C VAL A 203 15.25 8.32 -3.12
N ALA A 204 15.91 9.13 -3.91
CA ALA A 204 15.37 9.64 -5.16
C ALA A 204 16.52 9.96 -6.12
N GLY A 205 16.67 9.15 -7.17
CA GLY A 205 17.82 9.20 -8.06
C GLY A 205 19.14 9.07 -7.29
N THR A 206 20.00 10.09 -7.36
CA THR A 206 21.31 10.13 -6.68
C THR A 206 21.31 10.95 -5.39
N ARG A 207 20.15 11.19 -4.79
CA ARG A 207 20.00 11.98 -3.57
C ARG A 207 19.19 11.22 -2.53
N SER A 208 19.52 11.43 -1.25
CA SER A 208 18.63 11.09 -0.15
C SER A 208 18.26 12.36 0.62
N LEU A 209 16.97 12.54 0.85
CA LEU A 209 16.35 13.70 1.48
C LEU A 209 15.79 13.29 2.83
N PRO A 210 16.36 13.76 3.95
CA PRO A 210 15.70 13.63 5.24
C PRO A 210 14.54 14.62 5.29
N VAL A 211 13.36 14.16 5.70
CA VAL A 211 12.15 14.97 5.87
C VAL A 211 11.65 14.78 7.29
N ARG A 212 11.55 15.88 8.02
CA ARG A 212 11.04 15.88 9.40
C ARG A 212 9.60 16.32 9.44
N VAL A 213 8.80 15.66 10.27
CA VAL A 213 7.46 16.09 10.63
C VAL A 213 7.53 17.00 11.85
N GLU A 214 7.12 18.26 11.69
CA GLU A 214 7.09 19.27 12.74
C GLU A 214 5.65 19.78 12.91
N GLY A 215 4.90 19.14 13.81
CA GLY A 215 3.46 19.38 13.96
C GLY A 215 2.71 19.00 12.68
N ARG A 216 2.07 19.98 12.03
CA ARG A 216 1.35 19.82 10.76
C ARG A 216 2.17 20.28 9.55
N ARG A 217 3.49 20.18 9.61
CA ARG A 217 4.39 20.60 8.52
C ARG A 217 5.41 19.52 8.21
N LEU A 218 5.79 19.47 6.95
CA LEU A 218 6.89 18.65 6.45
C LEU A 218 8.08 19.57 6.17
N VAL A 219 9.20 19.33 6.85
CA VAL A 219 10.43 20.11 6.70
C VAL A 219 11.45 19.26 5.95
N VAL A 220 11.68 19.61 4.69
CA VAL A 220 12.68 18.95 3.85
C VAL A 220 14.07 19.47 4.23
N GLY A 221 14.91 18.55 4.70
CA GLY A 221 16.29 18.84 5.06
C GLY A 221 17.22 18.89 3.85
N SER A 222 18.50 19.20 4.11
CA SER A 222 19.51 19.26 3.04
C SER A 222 19.75 17.87 2.41
N PRO A 223 19.84 17.77 1.07
CA PRO A 223 20.09 16.51 0.39
C PRO A 223 21.48 15.95 0.71
N VAL A 224 21.54 14.65 0.96
CA VAL A 224 22.77 13.88 1.01
C VAL A 224 23.05 13.32 -0.38
N ARG A 225 24.26 13.52 -0.89
CA ARG A 225 24.64 13.04 -2.22
C ARG A 225 24.97 11.54 -2.19
N LEU A 226 24.30 10.78 -3.04
CA LEU A 226 24.56 9.36 -3.32
C LEU A 226 25.39 9.15 -4.60
N ALA A 227 25.66 10.20 -5.39
CA ALA A 227 26.31 10.10 -6.71
C ALA A 227 27.72 9.45 -6.68
N SER A 228 28.42 9.48 -5.54
CA SER A 228 29.69 8.74 -5.38
C SER A 228 29.49 7.23 -5.19
N ALA A 229 28.26 6.79 -4.96
CA ALA A 229 27.88 5.41 -4.64
C ALA A 229 26.94 4.78 -5.69
N VAL A 230 26.09 5.60 -6.30
CA VAL A 230 25.09 5.21 -7.30
C VAL A 230 25.42 5.91 -8.61
N SER A 231 25.74 5.13 -9.65
CA SER A 231 25.99 5.65 -10.99
C SER A 231 24.72 6.27 -11.60
N GLY A 232 24.85 7.20 -12.55
CA GLY A 232 23.73 7.98 -13.10
C GLY A 232 22.59 7.20 -13.77
N GLY A 233 22.76 5.90 -14.04
CA GLY A 233 21.70 5.01 -14.55
C GLY A 233 21.24 3.92 -13.57
N ASP A 234 21.80 3.87 -12.36
CA ASP A 234 21.41 2.90 -11.34
C ASP A 234 20.37 3.52 -10.39
N CYS A 235 19.34 2.76 -10.04
CA CYS A 235 18.21 3.25 -9.27
C CYS A 235 18.23 2.65 -7.87
N ALA A 236 17.91 3.44 -6.84
CA ALA A 236 17.48 2.88 -5.58
C ALA A 236 16.18 2.09 -5.80
N VAL A 237 16.12 0.87 -5.27
CA VAL A 237 14.96 -0.03 -5.40
C VAL A 237 14.43 -0.49 -4.05
N ASP A 238 15.21 -0.30 -2.99
CA ASP A 238 14.77 -0.54 -1.62
C ASP A 238 15.58 0.33 -0.66
N VAL A 239 14.94 0.76 0.42
CA VAL A 239 15.55 1.54 1.51
C VAL A 239 15.02 1.04 2.84
N GLN A 240 15.93 0.92 3.81
CA GLN A 240 15.61 0.53 5.19
C GLN A 240 16.39 1.42 6.15
N ALA A 241 15.87 1.58 7.36
CA ALA A 241 16.58 2.29 8.41
C ALA A 241 16.59 1.47 9.70
N ALA A 242 17.75 1.42 10.34
CA ALA A 242 17.94 0.82 11.65
C ALA A 242 19.01 1.62 12.41
N ASP A 243 18.80 1.86 13.70
CA ASP A 243 19.71 2.63 14.57
C ASP A 243 20.12 4.00 13.98
N GLY A 244 19.19 4.67 13.30
CA GLY A 244 19.42 5.97 12.64
C GLY A 244 20.32 5.93 11.39
N VAL A 245 20.77 4.74 10.98
CA VAL A 245 21.51 4.50 9.74
C VAL A 245 20.53 4.14 8.63
N VAL A 246 20.65 4.78 7.49
CA VAL A 246 19.86 4.43 6.29
C VAL A 246 20.68 3.53 5.38
N TRP A 247 20.06 2.46 4.94
CA TRP A 247 20.60 1.47 4.03
C TRP A 247 19.80 1.51 2.74
N VAL A 248 20.50 1.69 1.63
CA VAL A 248 19.90 1.76 0.29
C VAL A 248 20.45 0.62 -0.55
N ARG A 249 19.56 -0.12 -1.20
CA ARG A 249 19.93 -1.09 -2.23
C ARG A 249 19.61 -0.52 -3.58
N THR A 250 20.58 -0.61 -4.48
CA THR A 250 20.38 -0.22 -5.86
C THR A 250 19.94 -1.40 -6.73
N ARG A 251 19.39 -1.11 -7.90
CA ARG A 251 18.98 -2.12 -8.89
C ARG A 251 20.17 -2.98 -9.30
N SER A 252 21.34 -2.36 -9.46
CA SER A 252 22.57 -3.09 -9.74
C SER A 252 23.10 -3.92 -8.57
N GLY A 253 22.45 -3.95 -7.41
CA GLY A 253 22.92 -4.76 -6.28
C GLY A 253 24.00 -4.09 -5.43
N ARG A 254 24.15 -2.76 -5.46
CA ARG A 254 25.02 -2.07 -4.50
C ARG A 254 24.27 -1.81 -3.19
N LEU A 255 24.94 -2.07 -2.08
CA LEU A 255 24.50 -1.69 -0.76
C LEU A 255 25.20 -0.40 -0.35
N VAL A 256 24.43 0.66 -0.14
CA VAL A 256 24.90 1.99 0.23
C VAL A 256 24.46 2.28 1.66
N ARG A 257 25.41 2.76 2.47
CA ARG A 257 25.17 3.15 3.86
C ARG A 257 25.19 4.67 3.97
N VAL A 258 24.18 5.23 4.61
CA VAL A 258 24.08 6.65 4.92
C VAL A 258 24.04 6.81 6.44
N PRO A 259 25.18 7.14 7.08
CA PRO A 259 25.21 7.43 8.51
C PRO A 259 24.37 8.66 8.87
N PRO A 260 23.87 8.75 10.11
CA PRO A 260 23.13 9.92 10.58
C PRO A 260 23.99 11.20 10.44
N GLY A 261 23.38 12.28 9.95
CA GLY A 261 24.03 13.58 9.77
C GLY A 261 25.09 13.66 8.65
N ALA A 262 25.32 12.58 7.90
CA ALA A 262 26.31 12.58 6.84
C ALA A 262 25.90 13.46 5.66
N ARG A 263 26.86 14.21 5.08
CA ARG A 263 26.65 14.97 3.83
C ARG A 263 26.89 14.15 2.56
N ARG A 264 27.53 12.99 2.70
CA ARG A 264 27.83 12.05 1.60
C ARG A 264 27.60 10.62 2.06
N ALA A 265 26.99 9.81 1.20
CA ALA A 265 26.86 8.38 1.45
C ALA A 265 28.19 7.65 1.28
N ARG A 266 28.29 6.47 1.91
CA ARG A 266 29.41 5.54 1.76
C ARG A 266 28.93 4.30 1.02
N VAL A 267 29.66 3.86 0.00
CA VAL A 267 29.44 2.52 -0.58
C VAL A 267 29.81 1.51 0.49
N GLY A 268 28.86 0.66 0.84
CA GLY A 268 29.08 -0.39 1.83
C GLY A 268 29.64 -1.65 1.18
N LEU A 269 28.93 -2.20 0.21
CA LEU A 269 29.30 -3.47 -0.40
C LEU A 269 28.71 -3.61 -1.80
N ASP A 270 29.43 -4.29 -2.69
CA ASP A 270 28.92 -4.70 -4.00
C ASP A 270 28.38 -6.13 -3.90
N LEU A 271 27.07 -6.31 -4.15
CA LEU A 271 26.39 -7.61 -4.10
C LEU A 271 26.20 -8.21 -5.50
N ARG A 272 26.76 -7.59 -6.55
CA ARG A 272 26.61 -8.08 -7.92
C ARG A 272 27.10 -9.51 -8.07
N PRO A 273 26.31 -10.40 -8.70
CA PRO A 273 26.86 -11.65 -9.20
C PRO A 273 27.89 -11.33 -10.30
N ARG A 274 28.93 -12.16 -10.41
CA ARG A 274 29.85 -12.07 -11.55
C ARG A 274 29.09 -12.52 -12.81
N GLY A 275 28.69 -11.57 -13.65
CA GLY A 275 28.24 -11.85 -15.03
C GLY A 275 26.74 -11.81 -15.33
N GLY A 276 25.91 -11.05 -14.60
CA GLY A 276 24.51 -10.89 -14.99
C GLY A 276 23.81 -9.68 -14.39
N ASP A 277 22.81 -9.18 -15.12
CA ASP A 277 21.82 -8.22 -14.63
C ASP A 277 20.79 -8.97 -13.78
N ALA A 278 20.62 -8.55 -12.54
CA ALA A 278 19.72 -9.22 -11.61
C ALA A 278 18.46 -8.38 -11.36
N VAL A 279 17.30 -9.03 -11.49
CA VAL A 279 15.98 -8.45 -11.23
C VAL A 279 15.49 -8.95 -9.87
N GLY A 280 14.89 -8.08 -9.04
CA GLY A 280 14.26 -8.46 -7.77
C GLY A 280 15.13 -8.26 -6.51
N GLY A 281 14.65 -8.76 -5.38
CA GLY A 281 15.30 -8.64 -4.07
C GLY A 281 14.70 -7.61 -3.12
N GLY A 282 15.30 -7.50 -1.94
CA GLY A 282 14.95 -6.51 -0.93
C GLY A 282 15.99 -6.42 0.18
N LEU A 283 15.76 -5.51 1.12
CA LEU A 283 16.59 -5.24 2.28
C LEU A 283 15.80 -5.43 3.57
N LEU A 284 16.46 -6.00 4.56
CA LEU A 284 16.05 -5.95 5.95
C LEU A 284 17.21 -5.37 6.75
N ALA A 285 16.97 -4.30 7.50
CA ALA A 285 17.93 -3.77 8.46
C ALA A 285 17.38 -4.00 9.88
N THR A 286 18.24 -4.46 10.78
CA THR A 286 17.91 -4.74 12.18
C THR A 286 18.88 -3.98 13.08
N GLY A 287 18.33 -3.33 14.11
CA GLY A 287 19.09 -2.70 15.17
C GLY A 287 19.53 -3.70 16.22
N GLY A 288 20.67 -3.42 16.88
CA GLY A 288 21.22 -4.30 17.92
C GLY A 288 21.80 -5.61 17.36
N GLY A 289 23.12 -5.65 17.22
CA GLY A 289 23.84 -6.77 16.61
C GLY A 289 23.43 -8.12 17.19
N VAL A 290 23.13 -9.07 16.31
CA VAL A 290 22.89 -10.47 16.70
C VAL A 290 24.25 -11.13 17.01
N GLY A 291 24.81 -10.77 18.16
CA GLY A 291 26.09 -11.26 18.65
C GLY A 291 26.43 -10.66 20.01
N SER A 292 26.91 -11.50 20.94
CA SER A 292 27.28 -11.16 22.32
C SER A 292 28.52 -10.25 22.44
N GLY A 293 28.84 -9.47 21.41
CA GLY A 293 29.99 -8.58 21.37
C GLY A 293 29.65 -7.21 21.97
N PRO A 294 30.59 -6.55 22.68
CA PRO A 294 30.37 -5.22 23.22
C PRO A 294 30.44 -4.20 22.09
N GLY A 295 29.30 -3.89 21.47
CA GLY A 295 29.16 -2.77 20.55
C GLY A 295 27.80 -2.72 19.84
N PRO A 296 27.22 -1.53 19.61
CA PRO A 296 26.02 -1.38 18.81
C PRO A 296 26.35 -1.60 17.33
N GLY A 297 26.31 -2.86 16.91
CA GLY A 297 26.40 -3.22 15.49
C GLY A 297 25.02 -3.27 14.86
N SER A 298 24.91 -2.89 13.57
CA SER A 298 23.68 -3.15 12.79
C SER A 298 23.90 -4.30 11.83
N LEU A 299 22.90 -5.17 11.70
CA LEU A 299 22.88 -6.27 10.75
C LEU A 299 21.90 -5.95 9.63
N VAL A 300 22.39 -6.02 8.40
CA VAL A 300 21.59 -5.81 7.18
C VAL A 300 21.62 -7.06 6.35
N VAL A 301 20.45 -7.53 5.96
CA VAL A 301 20.29 -8.67 5.09
C VAL A 301 19.72 -8.20 3.75
N ALA A 302 20.46 -8.50 2.69
CA ALA A 302 20.09 -8.14 1.33
C ALA A 302 19.84 -9.41 0.52
N ALA A 303 18.64 -9.52 -0.05
CA ALA A 303 18.32 -10.53 -1.05
C ALA A 303 18.53 -9.92 -2.44
N HIS A 304 19.31 -10.58 -3.31
CA HIS A 304 19.60 -10.13 -4.67
C HIS A 304 20.14 -11.29 -5.51
N ALA A 305 19.73 -11.37 -6.78
CA ALA A 305 20.29 -12.32 -7.76
C ALA A 305 20.31 -13.80 -7.30
N GLY A 306 19.23 -14.28 -6.66
CA GLY A 306 19.17 -15.64 -6.15
C GLY A 306 19.99 -15.88 -4.88
N ARG A 307 20.51 -14.83 -4.23
CA ARG A 307 21.31 -14.95 -3.00
C ARG A 307 20.77 -14.08 -1.89
N VAL A 308 21.12 -14.46 -0.67
CA VAL A 308 20.90 -13.67 0.55
C VAL A 308 22.24 -13.42 1.19
N THR A 309 22.59 -12.15 1.38
CA THR A 309 23.84 -11.74 2.01
C THR A 309 23.56 -10.99 3.29
N ALA A 310 24.13 -11.45 4.41
CA ALA A 310 24.14 -10.69 5.65
C ALA A 310 25.42 -9.88 5.77
N VAL A 311 25.23 -8.61 6.11
CA VAL A 311 26.27 -7.61 6.23
C VAL A 311 26.21 -7.03 7.63
N GLU A 312 27.33 -7.10 8.33
CA GLU A 312 27.46 -6.58 9.68
C GLU A 312 28.30 -5.29 9.64
N THR A 313 27.94 -4.35 10.52
CA THR A 313 28.71 -3.14 10.76
C THR A 313 29.07 -3.01 12.23
N THR A 314 30.35 -2.81 12.52
CA THR A 314 30.83 -2.46 13.86
C THR A 314 31.22 -0.98 13.87
N GLY A 315 30.30 -0.11 14.31
CA GLY A 315 30.53 1.33 14.42
C GLY A 315 30.74 2.07 13.08
N PRO A 316 31.74 2.98 12.98
CA PRO A 316 31.99 3.77 11.76
C PRO A 316 32.76 2.99 10.66
N GLY A 317 33.19 1.76 10.95
CA GLY A 317 33.95 0.91 10.03
C GLY A 317 33.21 0.57 8.73
N ALA A 318 33.96 0.04 7.76
CA ALA A 318 33.37 -0.49 6.54
C ALA A 318 32.51 -1.73 6.85
N PRO A 319 31.31 -1.86 6.26
CA PRO A 319 30.51 -3.06 6.41
C PRO A 319 31.26 -4.29 5.91
N ARG A 320 31.05 -5.41 6.60
CA ARG A 320 31.67 -6.69 6.29
C ARG A 320 30.60 -7.73 6.02
N ARG A 321 30.81 -8.55 5.00
CA ARG A 321 29.98 -9.72 4.76
C ARG A 321 30.18 -10.69 5.92
N ARG A 322 29.09 -11.03 6.61
CA ARG A 322 29.08 -12.00 7.72
C ARG A 322 28.90 -13.42 7.17
N TRP A 323 27.88 -13.58 6.32
CA TRP A 323 27.59 -14.82 5.61
C TRP A 323 26.84 -14.52 4.31
N GLU A 324 26.81 -15.51 3.43
CA GLU A 324 26.05 -15.49 2.18
C GLU A 324 25.45 -16.88 1.98
N HIS A 325 24.23 -16.91 1.47
CA HIS A 325 23.49 -18.11 1.17
C HIS A 325 22.99 -18.05 -0.29
N ASP A 326 23.25 -19.12 -1.04
CA ASP A 326 22.72 -19.30 -2.40
C ASP A 326 21.36 -19.99 -2.31
N LEU A 327 20.32 -19.35 -2.83
CA LEU A 327 18.95 -19.86 -2.76
C LEU A 327 18.66 -20.94 -3.82
N GLY A 328 19.57 -21.13 -4.78
CA GLY A 328 19.46 -22.14 -5.83
C GLY A 328 18.46 -21.80 -6.95
N GLY A 329 18.20 -20.51 -7.20
CA GLY A 329 17.22 -20.05 -8.20
C GLY A 329 17.73 -20.04 -9.65
N GLY A 330 16.87 -20.43 -10.60
CA GLY A 330 17.13 -20.34 -12.04
C GLY A 330 16.99 -18.91 -12.61
N PRO A 331 17.35 -18.70 -13.89
CA PRO A 331 17.22 -17.40 -14.54
C PRO A 331 15.74 -17.07 -14.80
N GLY A 332 15.12 -16.21 -14.00
CA GLY A 332 13.71 -15.83 -14.22
C GLY A 332 13.21 -14.68 -13.34
N GLY A 333 13.69 -14.64 -12.10
CA GLY A 333 13.39 -13.53 -11.22
C GLY A 333 13.98 -13.71 -9.83
N GLY A 334 14.11 -12.58 -9.14
CA GLY A 334 14.86 -12.50 -7.92
C GLY A 334 14.09 -13.00 -6.71
N PRO A 335 14.80 -13.29 -5.62
CA PRO A 335 14.18 -13.53 -4.34
C PRO A 335 13.33 -12.33 -3.92
N GLY A 336 12.30 -12.60 -3.10
CA GLY A 336 11.55 -11.55 -2.44
C GLY A 336 12.37 -10.84 -1.36
N ALA A 337 11.81 -9.77 -0.81
CA ALA A 337 12.43 -9.09 0.33
C ALA A 337 12.41 -10.00 1.58
N PRO A 338 13.50 -10.05 2.37
CA PRO A 338 13.55 -10.90 3.55
C PRO A 338 12.69 -10.36 4.71
N ALA A 339 12.14 -11.26 5.51
CA ALA A 339 11.44 -10.97 6.76
C ALA A 339 12.13 -11.66 7.93
N LEU A 340 12.09 -11.06 9.12
CA LEU A 340 12.67 -11.63 10.34
C LEU A 340 11.57 -12.07 11.30
N VAL A 341 11.52 -13.37 11.58
CA VAL A 341 10.62 -13.99 12.54
C VAL A 341 11.37 -14.30 13.82
N ASP A 342 10.79 -13.91 14.96
CA ASP A 342 11.31 -14.13 16.31
C ASP A 342 12.76 -13.66 16.55
N GLY A 343 13.23 -12.67 15.78
CA GLY A 343 14.62 -12.20 15.86
C GLY A 343 15.67 -13.24 15.46
N ARG A 344 15.25 -14.38 14.88
CA ARG A 344 16.11 -15.54 14.65
C ARG A 344 16.03 -16.09 13.23
N TRP A 345 14.85 -16.16 12.66
CA TRP A 345 14.62 -16.85 11.40
C TRP A 345 14.38 -15.84 10.29
N LEU A 346 15.18 -15.93 9.23
CA LEU A 346 15.04 -15.09 8.07
C LEU A 346 14.26 -15.83 6.99
N VAL A 347 13.04 -15.36 6.69
CA VAL A 347 12.16 -15.97 5.68
C VAL A 347 12.28 -15.19 4.38
N VAL A 348 12.51 -15.91 3.28
CA VAL A 348 12.66 -15.34 1.94
C VAL A 348 11.79 -16.09 0.95
N GLY A 349 10.98 -15.36 0.20
CA GLY A 349 10.22 -15.90 -0.93
C GLY A 349 11.12 -16.17 -2.12
N LEU A 350 10.92 -17.30 -2.77
CA LEU A 350 11.59 -17.70 -3.99
C LEU A 350 10.64 -17.40 -5.15
N GLY A 351 10.98 -16.35 -5.91
CA GLY A 351 10.09 -15.81 -6.94
C GLY A 351 9.91 -16.70 -8.16
N ASP A 352 10.82 -17.66 -8.38
CA ASP A 352 10.97 -18.30 -9.69
C ASP A 352 11.29 -19.79 -9.55
N GLY A 353 10.25 -20.58 -9.74
CA GLY A 353 10.22 -22.03 -9.77
C GLY A 353 8.81 -22.47 -10.22
N PRO A 354 8.62 -23.72 -10.66
CA PRO A 354 7.29 -24.22 -11.00
C PRO A 354 6.34 -24.10 -9.81
N ARG A 355 6.85 -24.18 -8.58
CA ARG A 355 6.14 -23.91 -7.33
C ARG A 355 6.67 -22.65 -6.68
N ALA A 356 5.77 -21.78 -6.24
CA ALA A 356 6.14 -20.70 -5.35
C ALA A 356 6.64 -21.31 -4.03
N ALA A 357 7.87 -21.00 -3.66
CA ALA A 357 8.53 -21.60 -2.51
C ALA A 357 9.08 -20.54 -1.57
N VAL A 358 9.39 -20.97 -0.36
CA VAL A 358 10.03 -20.16 0.66
C VAL A 358 11.19 -20.93 1.26
N VAL A 359 12.18 -20.18 1.71
CA VAL A 359 13.29 -20.71 2.49
C VAL A 359 13.41 -19.92 3.79
N ALA A 360 13.63 -20.64 4.88
CA ALA A 360 13.95 -20.07 6.17
C ALA A 360 15.42 -20.32 6.48
N LEU A 361 16.14 -19.24 6.82
CA LEU A 361 17.55 -19.27 7.18
C LEU A 361 17.72 -18.89 8.66
N ASP A 362 18.71 -19.48 9.33
CA ASP A 362 19.16 -19.00 10.63
C ASP A 362 19.91 -17.67 10.44
N LEU A 363 19.41 -16.58 11.03
CA LEU A 363 19.97 -15.23 10.86
C LEU A 363 21.45 -15.13 11.28
N ARG A 364 21.89 -15.95 12.24
CA ARG A 364 23.26 -15.87 12.77
C ARG A 364 24.27 -16.49 11.82
N THR A 365 23.88 -17.58 11.16
CA THR A 365 24.79 -18.46 10.41
C THR A 365 24.54 -18.47 8.91
N GLY A 366 23.36 -18.03 8.45
CA GLY A 366 22.93 -18.15 7.05
C GLY A 366 22.63 -19.58 6.62
N ARG A 367 22.56 -20.53 7.57
CA ARG A 367 22.22 -21.92 7.26
C ARG A 367 20.74 -22.07 6.98
N GLU A 368 20.40 -22.83 5.94
CA GLU A 368 19.02 -23.24 5.68
C GLU A 368 18.52 -24.11 6.83
N VAL A 369 17.38 -23.70 7.38
CA VAL A 369 16.67 -24.40 8.46
C VAL A 369 15.62 -25.30 7.84
N CYS A 370 14.88 -24.76 6.88
CA CYS A 370 13.86 -25.47 6.13
C CYS A 370 13.54 -24.75 4.81
N ARG A 371 12.92 -25.49 3.90
CA ARG A 371 12.40 -25.00 2.63
C ARG A 371 11.09 -25.71 2.34
N ALA A 372 10.11 -24.96 1.85
CA ALA A 372 8.80 -25.50 1.50
C ALA A 372 8.26 -24.86 0.22
N ALA A 373 7.59 -25.67 -0.59
CA ALA A 373 6.64 -25.15 -1.59
C ALA A 373 5.38 -24.72 -0.86
N VAL A 374 4.85 -23.55 -1.22
CA VAL A 374 3.73 -22.93 -0.51
C VAL A 374 2.49 -22.87 -1.40
N PHE A 375 2.66 -22.57 -2.68
CA PHE A 375 1.56 -22.56 -3.65
C PHE A 375 1.80 -23.64 -4.72
N GLU A 376 0.70 -24.12 -5.30
CA GLU A 376 0.69 -25.17 -6.32
C GLU A 376 1.45 -24.78 -7.60
N ASP A 377 1.75 -25.78 -8.43
CA ASP A 377 2.51 -25.61 -9.67
C ASP A 377 1.83 -24.61 -10.63
N GLY A 378 2.59 -23.63 -11.12
CA GLY A 378 2.15 -22.63 -12.10
C GLY A 378 1.15 -21.59 -11.57
N ALA A 379 0.75 -21.71 -10.30
CA ALA A 379 -0.32 -20.91 -9.71
C ALA A 379 0.18 -19.92 -8.65
N GLY A 380 1.50 -19.70 -8.49
CA GLY A 380 1.95 -18.75 -7.48
C GLY A 380 3.34 -18.15 -7.63
N ARG A 381 3.52 -16.99 -6.99
CA ARG A 381 4.79 -16.27 -6.83
C ARG A 381 4.87 -15.69 -5.42
N VAL A 382 6.00 -15.84 -4.74
CA VAL A 382 6.25 -15.15 -3.45
C VAL A 382 7.43 -14.21 -3.63
N SER A 383 7.13 -12.99 -4.07
CA SER A 383 8.13 -11.96 -4.41
C SER A 383 8.07 -10.73 -3.48
N GLY A 384 6.95 -10.51 -2.81
CA GLY A 384 6.78 -9.55 -1.75
C GLY A 384 7.51 -9.97 -0.48
N ARG A 385 7.57 -9.05 0.49
CA ARG A 385 8.09 -9.37 1.82
C ARG A 385 7.07 -10.21 2.60
N PRO A 386 7.45 -11.36 3.17
CA PRO A 386 6.61 -12.03 4.16
C PRO A 386 6.30 -11.10 5.35
N VAL A 387 5.13 -11.26 5.96
CA VAL A 387 4.81 -10.58 7.23
C VAL A 387 5.19 -11.49 8.39
N ALA A 388 6.04 -11.00 9.29
CA ALA A 388 6.47 -11.78 10.44
C ALA A 388 5.40 -11.84 11.53
N LEU A 389 5.11 -13.05 12.00
CA LEU A 389 4.22 -13.35 13.13
C LEU A 389 5.02 -14.15 14.17
N PRO A 390 4.58 -14.25 15.43
CA PRO A 390 5.29 -15.04 16.44
C PRO A 390 5.39 -16.52 16.01
N GLY A 391 6.58 -17.03 15.73
CA GLY A 391 6.77 -18.41 15.24
C GLY A 391 6.23 -18.70 13.83
N ALA A 392 5.83 -17.68 13.06
CA ALA A 392 5.25 -17.88 11.74
C ALA A 392 5.53 -16.72 10.77
N ALA A 393 5.27 -16.95 9.48
CA ALA A 393 5.29 -15.92 8.45
C ALA A 393 4.04 -16.03 7.59
N LEU A 394 3.37 -14.89 7.38
CA LEU A 394 2.27 -14.78 6.43
C LEU A 394 2.83 -14.43 5.06
N LEU A 395 2.43 -15.19 4.06
CA LEU A 395 2.90 -15.12 2.70
C LEU A 395 1.76 -14.69 1.79
N ARG A 396 2.05 -13.81 0.84
CA ARG A 396 1.12 -13.41 -0.21
C ARG A 396 1.53 -14.06 -1.52
N ASN A 397 0.55 -14.53 -2.28
CA ASN A 397 0.77 -14.88 -3.66
C ASN A 397 0.71 -13.62 -4.54
N ASP A 398 1.83 -13.28 -5.17
CA ASP A 398 2.02 -12.11 -6.04
C ASP A 398 1.98 -12.47 -7.53
N HIS A 399 1.34 -13.58 -7.90
CA HIS A 399 1.30 -14.01 -9.29
C HIS A 399 0.56 -12.95 -10.15
N PRO A 400 1.13 -12.53 -11.29
CA PRO A 400 0.67 -11.34 -12.03
C PRO A 400 -0.68 -11.52 -12.73
N ASP A 401 -1.09 -12.76 -13.04
CA ASP A 401 -2.35 -13.04 -13.73
C ASP A 401 -3.58 -13.00 -12.80
N ALA A 402 -3.34 -12.80 -11.50
CA ALA A 402 -4.35 -12.68 -10.46
C ALA A 402 -4.92 -11.26 -10.39
N ALA A 403 -5.69 -10.84 -11.39
CA ALA A 403 -6.28 -9.50 -11.44
C ALA A 403 -7.14 -9.15 -10.20
N ASP A 404 -7.67 -10.17 -9.50
CA ASP A 404 -8.47 -10.05 -8.27
C ASP A 404 -7.70 -10.47 -6.99
N GLY A 405 -6.39 -10.77 -7.13
CA GLY A 405 -5.48 -11.20 -6.07
C GLY A 405 -5.43 -12.73 -5.93
N ASP A 406 -4.24 -13.26 -5.67
CA ASP A 406 -4.07 -14.67 -5.32
C ASP A 406 -3.85 -14.81 -3.82
N GLY A 407 -4.36 -15.91 -3.26
CA GLY A 407 -4.56 -16.12 -1.83
C GLY A 407 -3.33 -15.92 -0.93
N LEU A 408 -3.60 -16.01 0.37
CA LEU A 408 -2.56 -15.99 1.39
C LEU A 408 -2.17 -17.41 1.79
N ALA A 409 -1.02 -17.53 2.44
CA ALA A 409 -0.61 -18.73 3.14
C ALA A 409 0.08 -18.42 4.46
N LEU A 410 -0.08 -19.29 5.45
CA LEU A 410 0.64 -19.21 6.72
C LEU A 410 1.71 -20.30 6.79
N LEU A 411 2.96 -19.87 6.97
CA LEU A 411 4.12 -20.74 7.18
C LEU A 411 4.51 -20.75 8.65
N ARG A 412 4.56 -21.91 9.29
CA ARG A 412 5.05 -22.08 10.66
C ARG A 412 6.54 -22.43 10.68
N LEU A 413 7.26 -21.81 11.61
CA LEU A 413 8.68 -22.02 11.83
C LEU A 413 8.92 -22.80 13.13
N PRO A 414 10.04 -23.54 13.25
CA PRO A 414 11.15 -23.65 12.29
C PRO A 414 10.96 -24.74 11.22
N GLY A 415 9.83 -25.45 11.18
CA GLY A 415 9.63 -26.59 10.27
C GLY A 415 9.26 -26.25 8.82
N CYS A 416 8.97 -24.97 8.51
CA CYS A 416 8.35 -24.55 7.26
C CYS A 416 7.03 -25.30 6.97
N GLU A 417 6.27 -25.61 8.02
CA GLU A 417 4.96 -26.27 7.87
C GLU A 417 3.95 -25.24 7.35
N VAL A 418 3.36 -25.51 6.19
CA VAL A 418 2.29 -24.69 5.63
C VAL A 418 1.01 -25.04 6.39
N ALA A 419 0.59 -24.16 7.30
CA ALA A 419 -0.58 -24.38 8.15
C ALA A 419 -1.89 -24.25 7.37
N TRP A 420 -1.91 -23.35 6.39
CA TRP A 420 -3.00 -23.20 5.42
C TRP A 420 -2.52 -22.41 4.20
N THR A 421 -3.15 -22.69 3.07
CA THR A 421 -3.17 -21.96 1.80
C THR A 421 -4.64 -21.68 1.51
N ASP A 422 -5.00 -20.67 0.72
CA ASP A 422 -6.39 -20.25 0.44
C ASP A 422 -6.97 -19.24 1.43
N GLY A 423 -6.13 -18.48 2.13
CA GLY A 423 -6.60 -17.27 2.79
C GLY A 423 -7.14 -16.26 1.77
N ALA A 424 -7.96 -15.32 2.25
CA ALA A 424 -8.61 -14.32 1.43
C ALA A 424 -7.64 -13.63 0.43
N PRO A 425 -8.03 -13.45 -0.85
CA PRO A 425 -7.15 -12.87 -1.86
C PRO A 425 -6.77 -11.44 -1.50
N SER A 426 -5.54 -11.03 -1.84
CA SER A 426 -5.10 -9.65 -1.59
C SER A 426 -4.41 -9.07 -2.80
N VAL A 427 -4.96 -7.97 -3.32
CA VAL A 427 -4.37 -7.22 -4.44
C VAL A 427 -3.27 -6.25 -4.00
N ALA A 428 -3.00 -6.17 -2.69
CA ALA A 428 -1.95 -5.34 -2.11
C ALA A 428 -1.17 -6.08 -1.00
N PRO A 429 0.00 -5.56 -0.56
CA PRO A 429 0.71 -6.08 0.61
C PRO A 429 -0.19 -6.18 1.84
N VAL A 430 0.03 -7.23 2.65
CA VAL A 430 -0.72 -7.48 3.88
C VAL A 430 -0.12 -6.68 5.03
N THR A 431 -0.97 -6.14 5.90
CA THR A 431 -0.56 -5.39 7.08
C THR A 431 -1.13 -6.04 8.34
N VAL A 432 -0.34 -6.23 9.39
CA VAL A 432 -0.79 -6.88 10.63
C VAL A 432 -0.81 -5.87 11.77
N ALA A 433 -1.93 -5.78 12.49
CA ALA A 433 -2.03 -5.06 13.75
C ALA A 433 -1.74 -6.01 14.91
N ALA A 434 -0.55 -5.93 15.52
CA ALA A 434 -0.24 -6.79 16.66
C ALA A 434 -1.15 -6.51 17.86
N ALA A 435 -1.55 -5.25 18.06
CA ALA A 435 -2.46 -4.86 19.14
C ALA A 435 -3.84 -5.56 19.06
N THR A 436 -4.37 -5.82 17.86
CA THR A 436 -5.67 -6.50 17.71
C THR A 436 -5.55 -7.97 17.31
N GLY A 437 -4.38 -8.40 16.83
CA GLY A 437 -4.18 -9.74 16.28
C GLY A 437 -4.70 -9.94 14.86
N LEU A 438 -5.05 -8.86 14.15
CA LEU A 438 -5.70 -8.95 12.84
C LEU A 438 -4.73 -8.67 11.70
N ALA A 439 -4.88 -9.42 10.60
CA ALA A 439 -4.24 -9.13 9.32
C ALA A 439 -5.24 -8.40 8.41
N TYR A 440 -4.83 -7.27 7.86
CA TYR A 440 -5.62 -6.46 6.94
C TYR A 440 -5.15 -6.68 5.52
N VAL A 441 -6.10 -7.03 4.66
CA VAL A 441 -5.90 -7.21 3.23
C VAL A 441 -6.80 -6.29 2.43
N VAL A 442 -6.32 -5.88 1.26
CA VAL A 442 -7.15 -5.14 0.30
C VAL A 442 -7.59 -6.13 -0.76
N GLN A 443 -8.91 -6.34 -0.84
CA GLN A 443 -9.53 -7.26 -1.78
C GLN A 443 -10.15 -6.49 -2.93
N ARG A 444 -10.14 -7.09 -4.12
CA ARG A 444 -10.93 -6.61 -5.25
C ARG A 444 -11.81 -7.76 -5.75
N ALA A 445 -13.10 -7.47 -5.92
CA ALA A 445 -14.04 -8.45 -6.44
C ALA A 445 -15.13 -7.79 -7.25
N TRP A 446 -15.74 -8.54 -8.16
CA TRP A 446 -16.96 -8.13 -8.84
C TRP A 446 -18.18 -8.45 -7.98
N SER A 447 -19.11 -7.51 -7.87
CA SER A 447 -20.42 -7.81 -7.30
C SER A 447 -21.26 -8.62 -8.30
N PRO A 448 -22.34 -9.30 -7.84
CA PRO A 448 -23.32 -9.93 -8.73
C PRO A 448 -23.95 -8.97 -9.75
N TRP A 449 -23.84 -7.66 -9.51
CA TRP A 449 -24.34 -6.58 -10.36
C TRP A 449 -23.27 -6.03 -11.31
N LEU A 450 -22.15 -6.75 -11.49
CA LEU A 450 -21.03 -6.35 -12.35
C LEU A 450 -20.43 -4.99 -11.96
N VAL A 451 -20.43 -4.68 -10.66
CA VAL A 451 -19.77 -3.51 -10.12
C VAL A 451 -18.48 -3.97 -9.46
N PRO A 452 -17.30 -3.50 -9.89
CA PRO A 452 -16.07 -3.81 -9.19
C PRO A 452 -16.07 -3.10 -7.83
N VAL A 453 -15.74 -3.85 -6.78
CA VAL A 453 -15.71 -3.39 -5.39
C VAL A 453 -14.35 -3.65 -4.81
N THR A 454 -13.79 -2.63 -4.18
CA THR A 454 -12.59 -2.74 -3.37
C THR A 454 -12.99 -2.77 -1.91
N ARG A 455 -12.47 -3.73 -1.15
CA ARG A 455 -12.73 -3.89 0.27
C ARG A 455 -11.44 -3.90 1.07
N LEU A 456 -11.50 -3.36 2.27
CA LEU A 456 -10.55 -3.67 3.33
C LEU A 456 -11.15 -4.81 4.15
N ALA A 457 -10.49 -5.95 4.19
CA ALA A 457 -10.90 -7.09 5.00
C ALA A 457 -9.90 -7.32 6.13
N ALA A 458 -10.43 -7.63 7.32
CA ALA A 458 -9.65 -8.09 8.46
C ALA A 458 -9.78 -9.61 8.58
N LEU A 459 -8.65 -10.28 8.71
CA LEU A 459 -8.52 -11.72 8.80
C LEU A 459 -7.88 -12.09 10.13
N ASP A 460 -8.24 -13.27 10.65
CA ASP A 460 -7.42 -13.96 11.64
C ASP A 460 -6.20 -14.57 10.92
N PRO A 461 -4.97 -14.10 11.20
CA PRO A 461 -3.76 -14.58 10.53
C PRO A 461 -3.45 -16.06 10.83
N TRP A 462 -4.01 -16.65 11.88
CA TRP A 462 -3.75 -18.04 12.25
C TRP A 462 -4.63 -19.03 11.50
N THR A 463 -5.83 -18.61 11.12
CA THR A 463 -6.82 -19.47 10.45
C THR A 463 -7.11 -19.06 9.01
N GLY A 464 -6.67 -17.87 8.59
CA GLY A 464 -6.97 -17.30 7.26
C GLY A 464 -8.42 -16.82 7.11
N ARG A 465 -9.24 -16.93 8.16
CA ARG A 465 -10.67 -16.62 8.11
C ARG A 465 -10.92 -15.12 8.19
N GLN A 466 -11.83 -14.64 7.34
CA GLN A 466 -12.30 -13.26 7.39
C GLN A 466 -13.19 -13.03 8.61
N ALA A 467 -12.84 -12.03 9.42
CA ALA A 467 -13.68 -11.54 10.51
C ALA A 467 -14.72 -10.56 9.97
N PHE A 468 -14.26 -9.52 9.27
CA PHE A 468 -15.12 -8.56 8.58
C PHE A 468 -14.47 -8.03 7.30
N ALA A 469 -15.28 -7.42 6.45
CA ALA A 469 -14.84 -6.64 5.31
C ALA A 469 -15.68 -5.38 5.18
N THR A 470 -15.03 -4.24 4.95
CA THR A 470 -15.69 -2.97 4.67
C THR A 470 -15.39 -2.50 3.26
N ARG A 471 -16.40 -1.93 2.60
CA ARG A 471 -16.26 -1.37 1.25
C ARG A 471 -15.50 -0.05 1.34
N VAL A 472 -14.30 -0.02 0.76
CA VAL A 472 -13.52 1.21 0.67
C VAL A 472 -13.86 2.00 -0.58
N ALA A 473 -14.14 1.32 -1.70
CA ALA A 473 -14.48 1.99 -2.95
C ALA A 473 -15.23 1.06 -3.92
N THR A 474 -15.83 1.66 -4.95
CA THR A 474 -16.45 0.97 -6.09
C THR A 474 -15.96 1.57 -7.40
N GLY A 475 -16.13 0.82 -8.50
CA GLY A 475 -15.78 1.31 -9.83
C GLY A 475 -14.26 1.33 -10.11
N LEU A 476 -13.90 1.89 -11.26
CA LEU A 476 -12.51 1.93 -11.75
C LEU A 476 -11.60 2.85 -10.93
N LEU A 477 -12.14 3.96 -10.41
CA LEU A 477 -11.42 4.88 -9.53
C LEU A 477 -11.21 4.29 -8.12
N GLY A 478 -11.98 3.26 -7.77
CA GLY A 478 -11.81 2.52 -6.53
C GLY A 478 -10.69 1.49 -6.55
N ALA A 479 -10.01 1.29 -7.68
CA ALA A 479 -8.90 0.35 -7.78
C ALA A 479 -7.76 0.75 -6.82
N PRO A 480 -7.21 -0.18 -6.03
CA PRO A 480 -6.05 0.11 -5.20
C PRO A 480 -4.82 0.36 -6.07
N VAL A 481 -3.88 1.17 -5.57
CA VAL A 481 -2.66 1.58 -6.29
C VAL A 481 -1.43 0.74 -5.89
N GLY A 482 -1.64 -0.53 -5.54
CA GLY A 482 -0.57 -1.49 -5.20
C GLY A 482 0.02 -1.32 -3.79
N ALA A 483 -0.29 -0.23 -3.10
CA ALA A 483 0.04 -0.04 -1.69
C ALA A 483 -0.90 -0.83 -0.77
N GLY A 484 -0.34 -1.47 0.27
CA GLY A 484 -1.10 -2.13 1.32
C GLY A 484 -1.88 -1.11 2.17
N ALA A 485 -2.73 -1.61 3.07
CA ALA A 485 -3.38 -0.75 4.06
C ALA A 485 -2.34 -0.24 5.06
N ALA A 486 -2.35 1.06 5.38
CA ALA A 486 -1.56 1.59 6.49
C ALA A 486 -2.39 1.59 7.76
N LEU A 487 -1.82 1.11 8.85
CA LEU A 487 -2.41 1.27 10.17
C LEU A 487 -1.95 2.60 10.75
N GLY A 488 -2.91 3.39 11.16
CA GLY A 488 -2.70 4.72 11.68
C GLY A 488 -3.24 4.89 13.10
N PRO A 489 -3.14 6.11 13.64
CA PRO A 489 -3.67 6.47 14.95
C PRO A 489 -5.19 6.23 15.06
N HIS A 490 -5.69 6.14 16.30
CA HIS A 490 -7.10 5.92 16.62
C HIS A 490 -7.71 4.63 16.03
N ALA A 491 -6.92 3.55 15.99
CA ALA A 491 -7.36 2.26 15.46
C ALA A 491 -7.93 2.36 14.02
N ALA A 492 -7.34 3.22 13.19
CA ALA A 492 -7.80 3.43 11.83
C ALA A 492 -6.88 2.77 10.80
N ALA A 493 -7.47 2.27 9.73
CA ALA A 493 -6.76 1.77 8.56
C ALA A 493 -6.95 2.75 7.39
N TYR A 494 -5.90 2.96 6.61
CA TYR A 494 -5.88 3.88 5.48
C TYR A 494 -5.55 3.11 4.20
N VAL A 495 -6.42 3.22 3.20
CA VAL A 495 -6.27 2.53 1.91
C VAL A 495 -6.20 3.57 0.81
N VAL A 496 -5.11 3.54 0.04
CA VAL A 496 -4.96 4.39 -1.14
C VAL A 496 -5.61 3.73 -2.34
N VAL A 497 -6.50 4.45 -3.00
CA VAL A 497 -7.16 4.07 -4.25
C VAL A 497 -6.88 5.11 -5.33
N ARG A 498 -7.11 4.79 -6.60
CA ARG A 498 -6.87 5.74 -7.72
C ARG A 498 -7.62 7.07 -7.57
N GLY A 499 -8.78 7.05 -6.91
CA GLY A 499 -9.61 8.22 -6.63
C GLY A 499 -9.24 9.00 -5.37
N GLY A 500 -8.27 8.56 -4.56
CA GLY A 500 -7.86 9.24 -3.34
C GLY A 500 -7.51 8.31 -2.18
N LEU A 501 -7.76 8.76 -0.96
CA LEU A 501 -7.50 8.02 0.27
C LEU A 501 -8.81 7.69 0.96
N VAL A 502 -8.93 6.46 1.45
CA VAL A 502 -10.05 6.00 2.26
C VAL A 502 -9.54 5.64 3.65
N ARG A 503 -10.10 6.28 4.67
CA ARG A 503 -9.91 5.95 6.08
C ARG A 503 -11.05 5.05 6.54
N VAL A 504 -10.71 3.93 7.14
CA VAL A 504 -11.62 3.02 7.84
C VAL A 504 -11.33 3.12 9.32
N ALA A 505 -12.34 3.44 10.12
CA ALA A 505 -12.23 3.43 11.57
C ALA A 505 -13.52 2.90 12.19
N ASP A 506 -13.43 2.24 13.33
CA ASP A 506 -14.62 1.88 14.09
C ASP A 506 -15.32 3.13 14.61
N ARG A 507 -16.64 3.06 14.73
CA ARG A 507 -17.36 4.17 15.34
C ARG A 507 -16.95 4.20 16.81
N GLU A 508 -16.38 5.31 17.26
CA GLU A 508 -16.18 5.52 18.69
C GLU A 508 -17.52 5.24 19.41
N ALA A 509 -17.52 4.28 20.33
CA ALA A 509 -18.65 4.02 21.20
C ALA A 509 -18.93 5.33 21.97
N GLY A 510 -19.85 6.11 21.41
CA GLY A 510 -19.86 7.55 21.62
C GLY A 510 -19.98 7.93 23.09
N GLY A 511 -19.19 8.93 23.51
CA GLY A 511 -19.70 10.04 24.32
C GLY A 511 -20.43 9.72 25.64
N LEU A 512 -20.30 8.52 26.20
CA LEU A 512 -20.85 8.13 27.50
C LEU A 512 -19.76 7.82 28.55
N ARG A 513 -18.51 8.19 28.27
CA ARG A 513 -17.57 8.59 29.33
C ARG A 513 -17.49 10.12 29.30
N ALA A 514 -18.60 10.74 29.69
CA ALA A 514 -18.71 12.17 29.83
C ALA A 514 -18.08 12.63 31.15
N ARG A 515 -17.32 13.73 31.05
CA ARG A 515 -16.91 14.69 32.10
C ARG A 515 -15.79 14.30 33.04
#